data_AF-A0A2A4QEZ0-F1
#
_entry.id   AF-A0A2A4QEZ0-F1
#
_cell.length_a   1.000
_cell.length_b   1.000
_cell.length_c   1.000
_cell.angle_alpha   90.00
_cell.angle_beta   90.00
_cell.angle_gamma   90.00
#
_symmetry.space_group_name_H-M   'P 1'
#
loop_
_entity.id
_entity.type
_entity.pdbx_description
1 polymer ?
#
loop_
_entity_poly.entity_id
_entity_poly.type
_entity_poly.pdbx_seq_one_letter_code
_entity_poly.pdbx_strand_id
1 'polypeptide(L)' 'MRGLFRIAEELALSEVYIYSPLENVDYFSQHNFYPVGAVFMEAGLPKQRMACPIKNAQAWASQAKYYLSH' A
#
# COMPACT_ATOMS: atom_id res chain seq x y z
N MET A 1 -12.95 -2.81 1.72
CA MET A 1 -12.13 -1.73 1.13
C MET A 1 -12.84 -0.37 1.04
N ARG A 2 -14.02 -0.23 0.41
CA ARG A 2 -14.69 1.09 0.27
C ARG A 2 -14.92 1.84 1.60
N GLY A 3 -15.33 1.12 2.66
CA GLY A 3 -15.53 1.72 3.98
C GLY A 3 -14.24 2.26 4.63
N LEU A 4 -13.11 1.58 4.46
CA LEU A 4 -11.81 2.00 4.99
C LEU A 4 -11.35 3.32 4.34
N PHE A 5 -11.46 3.41 3.02
CA PHE A 5 -11.08 4.63 2.30
C PHE A 5 -12.02 5.79 2.57
N ARG A 6 -13.33 5.55 2.74
CA ARG A 6 -14.28 6.58 3.15
C ARG A 6 -13.91 7.19 4.50
N ILE A 7 -13.60 6.36 5.49
CA ILE A 7 -13.16 6.84 6.80
C ILE A 7 -11.84 7.61 6.69
N ALA A 8 -10.91 7.14 5.86
CA ALA A 8 -9.65 7.83 5.64
C ALA A 8 -9.84 9.24 5.01
N GLU A 9 -10.78 9.38 4.08
CA GLU A 9 -11.17 10.70 3.54
C GLU A 9 -11.84 11.58 4.59
N GLU A 10 -12.76 11.05 5.39
CA GLU A 10 -13.43 11.76 6.48
C GLU A 10 -12.42 12.27 7.53
N LEU A 11 -11.33 11.53 7.73
CA LEU A 11 -10.23 11.90 8.62
C LEU A 11 -9.15 12.77 7.93
N ALA A 12 -9.39 13.21 6.69
CA ALA A 12 -8.46 13.99 5.89
C ALA A 12 -7.05 13.36 5.76
N LEU A 13 -6.98 12.02 5.77
CA LEU A 13 -5.73 11.31 5.51
C LEU A 13 -5.35 11.47 4.04
N SER A 14 -4.07 11.74 3.78
CA SER A 14 -3.53 11.96 2.44
C SER A 14 -3.03 10.68 1.78
N GLU A 15 -2.47 9.77 2.58
CA GLU A 15 -1.72 8.61 2.10
C GLU A 15 -2.01 7.34 2.90
N VAL A 16 -1.88 6.20 2.25
CA VAL A 16 -1.80 4.88 2.88
C VAL A 16 -0.37 4.34 2.79
N TYR A 17 0.03 3.56 3.79
CA TYR A 17 1.31 2.86 3.81
C TYR A 17 1.11 1.35 3.85
N ILE A 18 1.97 0.62 3.16
CA ILE A 18 2.04 -0.84 3.21
C ILE A 18 3.49 -1.29 3.41
N TYR A 19 3.69 -2.49 3.94
CA TYR A 19 4.98 -3.17 3.89
C TYR A 19 4.91 -4.23 2.79
N SER A 20 5.59 -3.96 1.69
CA SER A 20 5.70 -4.89 0.56
C SER A 20 6.88 -5.82 0.79
N PRO A 21 6.78 -7.12 0.52
CA PRO A 21 7.94 -7.95 0.24
C PRO A 21 8.82 -7.27 -0.83
N LEU A 22 10.13 -7.34 -0.69
CA LEU A 22 11.06 -6.65 -1.58
C LEU A 22 10.87 -7.07 -3.05
N GLU A 23 10.58 -8.35 -3.28
CA GLU A 23 10.28 -8.92 -4.60
C GLU A 23 9.03 -8.32 -5.28
N ASN A 24 8.10 -7.74 -4.52
CA ASN A 24 6.85 -7.18 -5.05
C ASN A 24 6.88 -5.65 -5.18
N VAL A 25 8.01 -4.98 -4.89
CA VAL A 25 8.12 -3.52 -4.98
C VAL A 25 7.79 -3.01 -6.38
N ASP A 26 8.25 -3.70 -7.43
CA ASP A 26 7.98 -3.31 -8.82
C ASP A 26 6.49 -3.39 -9.15
N TYR A 27 5.80 -4.43 -8.68
CA TYR A 27 4.35 -4.57 -8.85
C TYR A 27 3.61 -3.37 -8.25
N PHE A 28 3.90 -3.02 -7.00
CA PHE A 28 3.23 -1.88 -6.35
C PHE A 28 3.62 -0.54 -6.98
N SER A 29 4.87 -0.40 -7.45
CA SER A 29 5.33 0.80 -8.14
C SER A 29 4.53 1.09 -9.41
N GLN A 30 4.16 0.05 -10.17
CA GLN A 30 3.28 0.17 -11.34
C GLN A 30 1.85 0.60 -10.98
N HIS A 31 1.45 0.46 -9.71
CA HIS A 31 0.11 0.78 -9.21
C HIS A 31 0.09 2.05 -8.35
N ASN A 32 1.00 3.00 -8.63
CA ASN A 32 1.11 4.32 -7.97
C ASN A 32 1.55 4.28 -6.50
N PHE A 33 2.08 3.15 -6.03
CA PHE A 33 2.84 3.17 -4.79
C PHE A 33 4.27 3.63 -5.06
N TYR A 34 4.94 4.16 -4.03
CA TYR A 34 6.33 4.55 -4.11
C TYR A 34 7.08 4.16 -2.82
N PRO A 35 8.38 3.84 -2.89
CA PRO A 35 9.15 3.42 -1.72
C PRO A 35 9.37 4.60 -0.75
N VAL A 36 9.26 4.31 0.54
CA VAL A 36 9.51 5.27 1.64
C VAL A 36 10.54 4.67 2.59
N GLY A 37 11.70 5.32 2.69
CA GLY A 37 12.79 4.89 3.55
C GLY A 37 13.53 3.65 3.03
N ALA A 38 14.38 3.08 3.89
CA ALA A 38 15.23 1.94 3.55
C ALA A 38 14.48 0.59 3.60
N VAL A 39 15.02 -0.39 2.88
CA VAL A 39 14.64 -1.80 2.99
C VAL A 39 14.99 -2.30 4.40
N PHE A 40 14.13 -3.14 4.98
CA PHE A 40 14.30 -3.72 6.31
C PHE A 40 13.95 -5.21 6.34
N MET A 41 14.35 -5.90 7.39
CA MET A 41 14.05 -7.31 7.61
C MET A 41 12.92 -7.47 8.63
N GLU A 42 11.91 -8.28 8.32
CA GLU A 42 10.84 -8.63 9.27
C GLU A 42 10.56 -10.13 9.18
N ALA A 43 10.70 -10.84 10.31
CA ALA A 43 10.59 -12.30 10.38
C ALA A 43 11.45 -13.06 9.33
N GLY A 44 12.64 -12.53 9.01
CA GLY A 44 13.55 -13.13 8.03
C GLY A 44 13.23 -12.79 6.57
N LEU A 45 12.19 -11.99 6.30
CA LEU A 45 11.82 -11.55 4.94
C LEU A 45 12.24 -10.09 4.71
N PRO A 46 12.89 -9.78 3.56
CA PRO A 46 13.18 -8.41 3.19
C PRO A 46 11.89 -7.70 2.75
N LYS A 47 11.63 -6.54 3.34
CA LYS A 47 10.46 -5.71 3.08
C LYS A 47 10.85 -4.27 2.79
N GLN A 48 10.03 -3.60 2.00
CA GLN A 48 10.11 -2.17 1.71
C GLN A 48 8.78 -1.52 2.13
N ARG A 49 8.86 -0.45 2.91
CA ARG A 49 7.69 0.40 3.15
C ARG A 49 7.37 1.14 1.87
N MET A 50 6.11 1.08 1.44
CA MET A 50 5.59 1.77 0.27
C MET A 50 4.45 2.70 0.70
N ALA A 51 4.28 3.82 0.02
CA ALA A 51 3.20 4.78 0.24
C ALA A 51 2.39 4.98 -1.04
N CYS A 52 1.10 5.32 -0.91
CA CYS A 52 0.25 5.68 -2.05
C CYS A 52 -0.79 6.72 -1.61
N PRO A 53 -1.05 7.77 -2.40
CA PRO A 53 -2.13 8.70 -2.14
C PRO A 53 -3.48 7.96 -2.08
N ILE A 54 -4.32 8.29 -1.10
CA ILE A 54 -5.62 7.61 -0.89
C ILE A 54 -6.49 7.65 -2.15
N LYS A 55 -6.51 8.79 -2.86
CA LYS A 55 -7.24 8.96 -4.12
C LYS A 55 -6.84 7.93 -5.18
N ASN A 56 -5.56 7.59 -5.24
CA ASN A 56 -5.04 6.62 -6.21
C ASN A 56 -5.27 5.19 -5.71
N ALA A 57 -5.06 4.93 -4.42
CA ALA A 57 -5.30 3.62 -3.81
C ALA A 57 -6.77 3.17 -3.96
N GLN A 58 -7.72 4.09 -3.84
CA GLN A 58 -9.15 3.81 -4.05
C GLN A 58 -9.47 3.27 -5.45
N ALA A 59 -8.82 3.82 -6.49
CA ALA A 59 -9.04 3.39 -7.87
C ALA A 59 -8.68 1.91 -8.05
N TRP A 60 -7.57 1.48 -7.44
CA TRP A 60 -7.06 0.12 -7.54
C TRP A 60 -7.65 -0.86 -6.53
N ALA A 61 -8.21 -0.38 -5.41
CA ALA A 61 -8.79 -1.21 -4.37
C ALA A 61 -9.92 -2.14 -4.84
N SER A 62 -10.55 -1.83 -5.97
CA SER A 62 -11.56 -2.68 -6.62
C SER A 62 -10.96 -3.83 -7.43
N GLN A 63 -9.70 -3.72 -7.85
CA GLN A 63 -9.00 -4.67 -8.71
C GLN A 63 -7.90 -5.46 -7.98
N ALA A 64 -7.45 -4.97 -6.83
CA ALA A 64 -6.46 -5.64 -5.99
C ALA A 64 -7.04 -6.95 -5.42
N LYS A 65 -6.59 -8.09 -5.96
CA LYS A 65 -7.15 -9.40 -5.62
C LYS A 65 -6.55 -10.07 -4.37
N TYR A 66 -5.41 -9.63 -3.83
CA TYR A 66 -4.59 -10.54 -3.00
C TYR A 66 -3.87 -10.00 -1.75
N TYR A 67 -4.12 -8.79 -1.25
CA TYR A 67 -3.26 -8.24 -0.17
C TYR A 67 -3.94 -7.85 1.15
N LEU A 68 -5.19 -8.23 1.35
CA LEU A 68 -5.87 -8.14 2.66
C LEU A 68 -6.58 -9.45 2.96
N SER A 69 -5.81 -10.54 2.99
CA SER A 69 -6.26 -11.77 3.64
C SER A 69 -6.40 -11.47 5.13
N HIS A 70 -7.63 -11.53 5.63
CA HIS A 70 -7.90 -11.80 7.04
C HIS A 70 -7.50 -13.24 7.37
#